data_AF-A0AAV9N0G5-F1
#
_entry.id   AF-A0AAV9N0G5-F1
#
_cell.length_a   1.000
_cell.length_b   1.000
_cell.length_c   1.000
_cell.angle_alpha   90.00
_cell.angle_beta   90.00
_cell.angle_gamma   90.00
#
_symmetry.space_group_name_H-M   'P 1'
#
loop_
_entity.id
_entity.type
_entity.pdbx_description
1 polymer ?
#
loop_
_entity_poly.entity_id
_entity_poly.type
_entity_poly.pdbx_seq_one_letter_code
_entity_poly.pdbx_strand_id
1 'polypeptide(L)'
;MKMAGHTISQRSSWASLNTSDSENSGSDNDLEYKKCYGTSKRASRNVQSWLEREALWAPKTSKVSDLEGIAKTLVKTNVQMPDNILDDLKKTIECRKELNDIHKSRGNGDQSHIFALNAYRKVFKAFCPISPPPSPPQMPAVVSGNQSYALRLLDSKPKYTKKDPMWE
;
A
#
# COMPACT_ATOMS: atom_id res chain seq x y z
N MET A 1 -13.12 54.72 -0.30
CA MET A 1 -13.46 54.14 -1.62
C MET A 1 -12.16 53.59 -2.21
N LYS A 2 -11.93 52.26 -2.17
CA LYS A 2 -11.95 51.28 -3.31
C LYS A 2 -11.20 51.79 -4.57
N MET A 3 -10.31 51.08 -5.28
CA MET A 3 -9.79 49.70 -5.30
C MET A 3 -8.57 49.61 -6.27
N ALA A 4 -7.72 48.58 -6.06
CA ALA A 4 -6.89 47.80 -7.00
C ALA A 4 -5.80 48.52 -7.85
N GLY A 5 -4.53 48.09 -7.92
CA GLY A 5 -3.95 46.77 -7.70
C GLY A 5 -3.90 45.95 -9.00
N HIS A 6 -2.91 46.18 -9.85
CA HIS A 6 -2.60 45.35 -11.02
C HIS A 6 -1.14 44.88 -10.94
N THR A 7 -0.92 43.59 -10.73
CA THR A 7 0.37 42.90 -10.90
C THR A 7 0.31 42.01 -12.13
N ILE A 8 1.21 42.26 -13.08
CA ILE A 8 1.37 41.50 -14.32
C ILE A 8 2.27 40.28 -14.04
N SER A 9 1.76 39.10 -14.43
CA SER A 9 2.41 37.80 -14.31
C SER A 9 3.50 37.64 -15.38
N GLN A 10 4.76 37.49 -14.96
CA GLN A 10 5.83 37.07 -15.85
C GLN A 10 5.82 35.54 -16.01
N ARG A 11 5.64 35.11 -17.26
CA ARG A 11 5.68 33.73 -17.72
C ARG A 11 7.12 33.42 -18.11
N SER A 12 7.84 32.64 -17.31
CA SER A 12 9.22 32.25 -17.62
C SER A 12 9.27 31.32 -18.83
N SER A 13 9.85 31.86 -19.90
CA SER A 13 10.36 31.17 -21.08
C SER A 13 11.62 30.39 -20.70
N TRP A 14 11.70 29.10 -21.06
CA TRP A 14 12.95 28.34 -21.02
C TRP A 14 13.09 27.57 -22.33
N ALA A 15 13.62 28.27 -23.33
CA ALA A 15 14.22 27.67 -24.50
C ALA A 15 15.60 28.32 -24.70
N SER A 16 16.65 27.50 -24.60
CA SER A 16 17.91 27.52 -25.37
C SER A 16 19.11 27.14 -24.49
N LEU A 17 19.80 26.04 -24.83
CA LEU A 17 21.14 26.06 -25.45
C LEU A 17 21.72 24.64 -25.57
N ASN A 18 22.29 24.37 -26.74
CA ASN A 18 23.09 23.20 -27.10
C ASN A 18 24.51 23.28 -26.53
N THR A 19 25.17 22.12 -26.39
CA THR A 19 26.39 21.65 -27.12
C THR A 19 27.43 20.96 -26.21
N SER A 20 27.97 19.84 -26.74
CA SER A 20 29.29 19.23 -26.53
C SER A 20 29.42 18.03 -25.57
N ASP A 21 29.45 16.86 -26.21
CA ASP A 21 30.28 15.66 -25.99
C ASP A 21 30.92 15.42 -24.61
N SER A 22 30.42 14.41 -23.90
CA SER A 22 31.23 13.59 -22.97
C SER A 22 30.56 12.22 -22.73
N GLU A 23 31.13 11.20 -23.37
CA GLU A 23 31.29 9.81 -22.90
C GLU A 23 30.09 9.09 -22.24
N ASN A 24 29.30 8.47 -23.11
CA ASN A 24 28.86 7.07 -23.08
C ASN A 24 29.05 6.23 -21.78
N SER A 25 28.35 6.57 -20.69
CA SER A 25 27.99 5.62 -19.62
C SER A 25 26.70 5.97 -18.84
N GLY A 26 26.09 7.13 -19.11
CA GLY A 26 24.86 7.60 -18.45
C GLY A 26 23.54 7.21 -19.13
N SER A 27 23.57 6.34 -20.15
CA SER A 27 22.47 6.21 -21.13
C SER A 27 21.22 5.48 -20.63
N ASP A 28 21.36 4.26 -20.08
CA ASP A 28 20.19 3.40 -19.83
C ASP A 28 19.43 3.77 -18.56
N ASN A 29 20.15 3.94 -17.44
CA ASN A 29 19.53 4.24 -16.15
C ASN A 29 18.79 5.60 -16.14
N ASP A 30 19.25 6.59 -16.92
CA ASP A 30 18.56 7.88 -17.04
C ASP A 30 17.34 7.81 -17.96
N LEU A 31 17.38 6.96 -18.99
CA LEU A 31 16.25 6.75 -19.89
C LEU A 31 15.15 5.92 -19.22
N GLU A 32 15.53 4.88 -18.49
CA GLU A 32 14.65 4.12 -17.59
C GLU A 32 14.07 5.01 -16.50
N TYR A 33 14.90 5.84 -15.84
CA TYR A 33 14.43 6.79 -14.84
C TYR A 33 13.37 7.74 -15.41
N LYS A 34 13.62 8.36 -16.58
CA LYS A 34 12.66 9.29 -17.20
C LYS A 34 11.36 8.61 -17.59
N LYS A 35 11.44 7.40 -18.16
CA LYS A 35 10.27 6.59 -18.55
C LYS A 35 9.44 6.21 -17.32
N CYS A 36 10.11 5.72 -16.29
CA CYS A 36 9.52 5.30 -15.02
C CYS A 36 8.89 6.48 -14.28
N TYR A 37 9.57 7.62 -14.21
CA TYR A 37 9.08 8.86 -13.63
C TYR A 37 7.84 9.40 -14.36
N GLY A 38 7.87 9.46 -15.69
CA GLY A 38 6.75 9.92 -16.51
C GLY A 38 5.51 9.03 -16.35
N THR A 39 5.71 7.71 -16.37
CA THR A 39 4.64 6.73 -16.15
C THR A 39 4.07 6.83 -14.75
N SER A 40 4.94 6.86 -13.73
CA SER A 40 4.55 7.03 -12.33
C SER A 40 3.70 8.29 -12.15
N LYS A 41 4.14 9.43 -12.70
CA LYS A 41 3.43 10.71 -12.57
C LYS A 41 2.04 10.69 -13.21
N ARG A 42 1.91 10.08 -14.39
CA ARG A 42 0.62 9.97 -15.09
C ARG A 42 -0.33 9.04 -14.34
N ALA A 43 0.12 7.84 -14.02
CA ALA A 43 -0.69 6.83 -13.34
C ALA A 43 -1.09 7.29 -11.92
N SER A 44 -0.17 7.90 -11.18
CA SER A 44 -0.43 8.42 -9.84
C SER A 44 -1.48 9.52 -9.85
N ARG A 45 -1.44 10.41 -10.85
CA ARG A 45 -2.44 11.46 -11.05
C ARG A 45 -3.80 10.88 -11.41
N ASN A 46 -3.85 9.85 -12.24
CA ASN A 46 -5.10 9.20 -12.61
C ASN A 46 -5.79 8.58 -11.39
N VAL A 47 -5.03 7.83 -10.58
CA VAL A 47 -5.51 7.25 -9.32
C VAL A 47 -6.01 8.33 -8.37
N GLN A 48 -5.22 9.38 -8.16
CA GLN A 48 -5.60 10.48 -7.27
C GLN A 48 -6.88 11.18 -7.75
N SER A 49 -6.96 11.54 -9.03
CA SER A 49 -8.13 12.19 -9.59
C SER A 49 -9.38 11.31 -9.55
N TRP A 50 -9.23 9.98 -9.65
CA TRP A 50 -10.34 9.05 -9.44
C TRP A 50 -10.80 9.05 -7.98
N LEU A 51 -9.86 8.90 -7.03
CA LEU A 51 -10.18 8.93 -5.59
C LEU A 51 -10.90 10.23 -5.19
N GLU A 52 -10.42 11.38 -5.66
CA GLU A 52 -11.02 12.68 -5.37
C GLU A 52 -12.39 12.87 -6.04
N ARG A 53 -12.63 12.24 -7.20
CA ARG A 53 -13.93 12.28 -7.88
C ARG A 53 -14.97 11.46 -7.14
N GLU A 54 -14.60 10.26 -6.70
CA GLU A 54 -15.51 9.38 -5.96
C GLU A 54 -15.76 9.91 -4.54
N ALA A 55 -14.73 10.48 -3.91
CA ALA A 55 -14.87 11.14 -2.63
C ALA A 55 -15.29 12.61 -2.83
N LEU A 56 -16.56 12.83 -3.17
CA LEU A 56 -17.16 14.16 -3.36
C LEU A 56 -16.95 15.16 -2.20
N TRP A 57 -16.58 14.65 -1.02
CA TRP A 57 -16.24 15.41 0.20
C TRP A 57 -14.75 15.77 0.32
N ALA A 58 -13.88 15.15 -0.48
CA ALA A 58 -12.45 15.40 -0.47
C ALA A 58 -12.09 16.62 -1.34
N PRO A 59 -11.09 17.42 -0.95
CA PRO A 59 -10.61 18.50 -1.79
C PRO A 59 -9.97 17.94 -3.06
N LYS A 60 -10.15 18.61 -4.22
CA LYS A 60 -9.57 18.25 -5.53
C LYS A 60 -8.03 18.38 -5.61
N THR A 61 -7.38 18.58 -4.47
CA THR A 61 -5.93 18.75 -4.31
C THR A 61 -5.49 18.03 -3.04
N SER A 62 -6.01 16.82 -2.81
CA SER A 62 -5.64 16.01 -1.65
C SER A 62 -4.14 15.73 -1.67
N LYS A 63 -3.51 15.74 -0.49
CA LYS A 63 -2.11 15.33 -0.42
C LYS A 63 -2.04 13.81 -0.53
N VAL A 64 -0.88 13.31 -0.95
CA VAL A 64 -0.62 11.85 -1.02
C VAL A 64 -0.83 11.17 0.34
N SER A 65 -0.62 11.89 1.45
CA SER A 65 -0.93 11.46 2.82
C SER A 65 -2.41 11.12 3.04
N ASP A 66 -3.30 11.82 2.35
CA ASP A 66 -4.74 11.80 2.63
C ASP A 66 -5.45 10.68 1.85
N LEU A 67 -4.78 10.15 0.81
CA LEU A 67 -5.33 9.11 -0.07
C LEU A 67 -5.69 7.83 0.67
N GLU A 68 -4.96 7.46 1.73
CA GLU A 68 -5.30 6.30 2.57
C GLU A 68 -6.66 6.48 3.25
N GLY A 69 -6.91 7.67 3.80
CA GLY A 69 -8.17 7.98 4.46
C GLY A 69 -9.34 7.95 3.48
N ILE A 70 -9.15 8.55 2.30
CA ILE A 70 -10.13 8.54 1.22
C ILE A 70 -10.44 7.10 0.79
N ALA A 71 -9.42 6.30 0.50
CA ALA A 71 -9.58 4.91 0.09
C ALA A 71 -10.36 4.07 1.11
N LYS A 72 -10.02 4.18 2.41
CA LYS A 72 -10.75 3.47 3.47
C LYS A 72 -12.22 3.86 3.56
N THR A 73 -12.53 5.15 3.39
CA THR A 73 -13.92 5.62 3.40
C THR A 73 -14.68 5.09 2.18
N LEU A 74 -14.09 5.13 0.99
CA LEU A 74 -14.70 4.61 -0.24
C LEU A 74 -15.01 3.11 -0.14
N VAL A 75 -14.08 2.31 0.39
CA VAL A 75 -14.29 0.88 0.62
C VAL A 75 -15.41 0.63 1.64
N LYS A 76 -15.48 1.43 2.72
CA LYS A 76 -16.59 1.36 3.69
C LYS A 76 -17.95 1.69 3.07
N THR A 77 -17.98 2.56 2.06
CA THR A 77 -19.19 2.88 1.30
C THR A 77 -19.47 1.90 0.15
N ASN A 78 -18.78 0.75 0.10
CA ASN A 78 -18.88 -0.26 -0.97
C ASN A 78 -18.53 0.26 -2.38
N VAL A 79 -17.72 1.31 -2.48
CA VAL A 79 -17.19 1.77 -3.77
C VAL A 79 -16.02 0.86 -4.15
N GLN A 80 -16.13 0.22 -5.32
CA GLN A 80 -15.07 -0.62 -5.87
C GLN A 80 -14.16 0.20 -6.78
N MET A 81 -12.86 -0.13 -6.75
CA MET A 81 -11.89 0.46 -7.68
C MET A 81 -12.00 -0.25 -9.02
N PRO A 82 -12.19 0.48 -10.14
CA PRO A 82 -12.27 -0.14 -11.45
C PRO A 82 -10.89 -0.63 -11.91
N ASP A 83 -10.86 -1.70 -12.72
CA ASP A 83 -9.64 -2.43 -13.09
C ASP A 83 -8.57 -1.54 -13.73
N ASN A 84 -8.96 -0.59 -14.56
CA ASN A 84 -8.03 0.34 -15.20
C ASN A 84 -7.31 1.25 -14.18
N ILE A 85 -7.99 1.64 -13.10
CA ILE A 85 -7.40 2.44 -12.02
C ILE A 85 -6.56 1.56 -11.11
N LEU A 86 -6.97 0.31 -10.88
CA LEU A 86 -6.19 -0.67 -10.14
C LEU A 86 -4.86 -0.98 -10.86
N ASP A 87 -4.87 -1.11 -12.17
CA ASP A 87 -3.66 -1.30 -12.98
C ASP A 87 -2.74 -0.08 -12.93
N ASP A 88 -3.30 1.13 -13.00
CA ASP A 88 -2.51 2.36 -12.81
C ASP A 88 -1.93 2.47 -11.39
N LEU A 89 -2.65 1.98 -10.39
CA LEU A 89 -2.15 1.91 -9.01
C LEU A 89 -0.98 0.93 -8.90
N LYS A 90 -1.09 -0.27 -9.48
CA LYS A 90 0.02 -1.24 -9.53
C LYS A 90 1.24 -0.67 -10.25
N LYS A 91 1.06 -0.09 -11.44
CA LYS A 91 2.13 0.59 -12.19
C LYS A 91 2.78 1.71 -11.38
N THR A 92 1.98 2.49 -10.67
CA THR A 92 2.51 3.56 -9.80
C THR A 92 3.41 2.99 -8.71
N ILE A 93 3.02 1.89 -8.06
CA ILE A 93 3.79 1.21 -7.02
C ILE A 93 5.10 0.64 -7.59
N GLU A 94 5.03 -0.04 -8.72
CA GLU A 94 6.21 -0.60 -9.42
C GLU A 94 7.19 0.50 -9.81
N CYS A 95 6.71 1.53 -10.51
CA CYS A 95 7.57 2.63 -10.93
C CYS A 95 8.18 3.38 -9.73
N ARG A 96 7.42 3.61 -8.65
CA ARG A 96 7.96 4.27 -7.45
C ARG A 96 9.02 3.42 -6.75
N LYS A 97 8.90 2.09 -6.80
CA LYS A 97 9.90 1.16 -6.29
C LYS A 97 11.19 1.24 -7.12
N GLU A 98 11.07 1.15 -8.44
CA GLU A 98 12.22 1.28 -9.36
C GLU A 98 12.95 2.62 -9.19
N LEU A 99 12.22 3.75 -9.16
CA LEU A 99 12.82 5.07 -8.94
C LEU A 99 13.57 5.14 -7.61
N ASN A 100 13.01 4.56 -6.55
CA ASN A 100 13.66 4.51 -5.25
C ASN A 100 14.93 3.63 -5.27
N ASP A 101 14.92 2.53 -6.02
CA ASP A 101 16.08 1.65 -6.15
C ASP A 101 17.20 2.31 -6.97
N ILE A 102 16.85 3.06 -8.03
CA ILE A 102 17.79 3.92 -8.79
C ILE A 102 18.38 5.03 -7.90
N HIS A 103 17.55 5.67 -7.07
CA HIS A 103 18.00 6.72 -6.15
C HIS A 103 18.94 6.18 -5.06
N LYS A 104 18.64 4.99 -4.52
CA LYS A 104 19.52 4.28 -3.58
C LYS A 104 20.87 3.92 -4.20
N SER A 105 20.88 3.42 -5.44
CA SER A 105 22.15 3.08 -6.11
C SER A 105 23.02 4.31 -6.40
N ARG A 106 22.40 5.49 -6.54
CA ARG A 106 23.07 6.80 -6.67
C ARG A 106 23.48 7.43 -5.33
N GLY A 107 23.21 6.78 -4.20
CA GLY A 107 23.52 7.31 -2.86
C GLY A 107 22.63 8.47 -2.40
N ASN A 108 21.55 8.77 -3.14
CA ASN A 108 20.62 9.86 -2.82
C ASN A 108 19.20 9.29 -2.64
N GLY A 109 18.95 8.69 -1.48
CA GLY A 109 17.64 8.13 -1.17
C GLY A 109 16.57 9.22 -1.05
N ASP A 110 15.77 9.40 -2.09
CA ASP A 110 14.70 10.38 -2.11
C ASP A 110 13.50 9.91 -1.26
N GLN A 111 13.39 10.50 -0.07
CA GLN A 111 12.32 10.25 0.90
C GLN A 111 10.93 10.53 0.32
N SER A 112 10.81 11.41 -0.68
CA SER A 112 9.52 11.71 -1.31
C SER A 112 8.98 10.51 -2.10
N HIS A 113 9.85 9.74 -2.77
CA HIS A 113 9.45 8.53 -3.48
C HIS A 113 9.03 7.42 -2.52
N ILE A 114 9.74 7.26 -1.41
CA ILE A 114 9.40 6.28 -0.35
C ILE A 114 8.05 6.62 0.29
N PHE A 115 7.85 7.90 0.63
CA PHE A 115 6.60 8.36 1.22
C PHE A 115 5.41 8.09 0.28
N ALA A 116 5.55 8.47 -1.00
CA ALA A 116 4.51 8.24 -1.99
C ALA A 116 4.25 6.74 -2.22
N LEU A 117 5.32 5.93 -2.34
CA LEU A 117 5.22 4.47 -2.47
C LEU A 117 4.40 3.86 -1.33
N ASN A 118 4.70 4.25 -0.09
CA ASN A 118 3.99 3.76 1.08
C ASN A 118 2.52 4.15 1.07
N ALA A 119 2.18 5.39 0.68
CA ALA A 119 0.78 5.81 0.57
C ALA A 119 0.01 4.98 -0.47
N TYR A 120 0.56 4.80 -1.68
CA TYR A 120 -0.10 4.00 -2.73
C TYR A 120 -0.25 2.52 -2.34
N ARG A 121 0.74 1.93 -1.65
CA ARG A 121 0.60 0.57 -1.10
C ARG A 121 -0.55 0.44 -0.10
N LYS A 122 -0.76 1.45 0.74
CA LYS A 122 -1.88 1.45 1.68
C LYS A 122 -3.23 1.60 0.98
N VAL A 123 -3.31 2.44 -0.05
CA VAL A 123 -4.49 2.52 -0.92
C VAL A 123 -4.78 1.15 -1.55
N PHE A 124 -3.76 0.50 -2.12
CA PHE A 124 -3.91 -0.83 -2.71
C PHE A 124 -4.42 -1.85 -1.70
N LYS A 125 -3.86 -1.87 -0.48
CA LYS A 125 -4.31 -2.75 0.60
C LYS A 125 -5.76 -2.49 1.04
N ALA A 126 -6.23 -1.24 0.94
CA ALA A 126 -7.61 -0.90 1.29
C ALA A 126 -8.61 -1.53 0.30
N PHE A 127 -8.35 -1.44 -1.00
CA PHE A 127 -9.24 -1.96 -2.05
C PHE A 127 -9.06 -3.46 -2.33
N CYS A 128 -7.87 -4.00 -2.06
CA CYS A 128 -7.56 -5.42 -2.16
C CYS A 128 -7.17 -5.93 -0.77
N PRO A 129 -8.13 -6.08 0.17
CA PRO A 129 -7.84 -6.76 1.42
C PRO A 129 -7.39 -8.17 1.05
N ILE A 130 -6.14 -8.51 1.39
CA ILE A 130 -5.67 -9.88 1.35
C ILE A 130 -6.68 -10.64 2.21
N SER A 131 -7.43 -11.54 1.58
CA SER A 131 -8.44 -12.34 2.25
C SER A 131 -7.84 -12.91 3.52
N PRO A 132 -8.50 -12.82 4.70
CA PRO A 132 -8.02 -13.54 5.86
C PRO A 132 -7.83 -15.02 5.47
N PRO A 133 -6.82 -15.70 6.02
CA PRO A 133 -6.64 -17.13 5.76
C PRO A 133 -7.99 -17.84 6.02
N PRO A 134 -8.35 -18.85 5.20
CA PRO A 134 -9.61 -19.55 5.37
C PRO A 134 -9.71 -19.98 6.82
N SER A 135 -10.78 -19.50 7.49
CA SER A 135 -11.06 -19.89 8.85
C SER A 135 -11.08 -21.42 8.91
N PRO A 136 -10.41 -22.06 9.87
CA PRO A 136 -10.51 -23.52 10.00
C PRO A 136 -12.00 -23.88 10.05
N PRO A 137 -12.43 -24.95 9.35
CA PRO A 137 -13.84 -25.31 9.27
C PRO A 137 -14.39 -25.37 10.69
N GLN A 138 -15.39 -24.53 10.98
CA GLN A 138 -16.20 -24.68 12.18
C GLN A 138 -16.82 -26.07 12.09
N MET A 139 -16.23 -27.02 12.81
CA MET A 139 -16.85 -28.31 13.01
C MET A 139 -18.24 -28.05 13.60
N PRO A 140 -19.29 -28.71 13.09
CA PRO A 140 -20.64 -28.45 13.53
C PRO A 140 -20.71 -28.62 15.05
N ALA A 141 -21.29 -27.63 15.72
CA ALA A 141 -21.62 -27.70 17.13
C ALA A 141 -22.49 -28.95 17.34
N VAL A 142 -21.89 -30.01 17.88
CA VAL A 142 -22.64 -31.14 18.42
C VAL A 142 -23.37 -30.59 19.64
N VAL A 143 -24.65 -30.25 19.45
CA VAL A 143 -25.58 -30.11 20.55
C VAL A 143 -25.76 -31.50 21.15
N SER A 144 -24.93 -31.82 22.15
CA SER A 144 -25.24 -32.88 23.09
C SER A 144 -25.53 -32.22 24.42
N GLY A 145 -26.82 -32.00 24.68
CA GLY A 145 -27.28 -31.66 26.01
C GLY A 145 -26.79 -32.70 27.02
N ASN A 146 -26.22 -32.18 28.09
CA ASN A 146 -26.10 -32.78 29.42
C ASN A 146 -25.39 -34.14 29.51
N GLN A 147 -24.15 -34.13 30.00
CA GLN A 147 -23.89 -34.61 31.37
C GLN A 147 -22.52 -34.16 31.87
N SER A 148 -22.52 -33.83 33.16
CA SER A 148 -21.41 -33.45 34.02
C SER A 148 -20.33 -34.55 34.08
N TYR A 149 -19.31 -34.35 34.91
CA TYR A 149 -18.27 -35.32 35.30
C TYR A 149 -17.08 -35.50 34.32
N ALA A 150 -16.15 -34.53 34.29
CA ALA A 150 -14.71 -34.83 34.24
C ALA A 150 -13.87 -33.57 34.46
N LEU A 151 -14.06 -32.89 35.60
CA LEU A 151 -13.01 -32.06 36.19
C LEU A 151 -12.43 -32.84 37.36
N ARG A 152 -11.10 -32.96 37.39
CA ARG A 152 -10.22 -33.60 38.39
C ARG A 152 -9.73 -35.01 38.03
N LEU A 153 -8.59 -35.06 37.34
CA LEU A 153 -7.62 -36.16 37.47
C LEU A 153 -6.19 -35.59 37.27
N LEU A 154 -5.86 -34.59 38.07
CA LEU A 154 -4.50 -34.16 38.37
C LEU A 154 -4.38 -34.22 39.89
N ASP A 155 -4.12 -35.41 40.46
CA ASP A 155 -3.47 -35.64 41.78
C ASP A 155 -3.77 -37.04 42.31
N SER A 156 -3.27 -38.08 41.65
CA SER A 156 -3.19 -39.39 42.31
C SER A 156 -1.92 -40.08 41.87
N LYS A 157 -0.90 -40.01 42.72
CA LYS A 157 0.31 -40.83 42.60
C LYS A 157 -0.11 -42.31 42.68
N PRO A 158 0.43 -43.19 41.82
CA PRO A 158 0.13 -44.61 41.91
C PRO A 158 0.70 -45.18 43.22
N LYS A 159 -0.14 -45.89 43.97
CA LYS A 159 0.31 -46.78 45.05
C LYS A 159 0.61 -48.14 44.45
N TYR A 160 1.88 -48.47 44.32
CA TYR A 160 2.32 -49.80 43.95
C TYR A 160 2.14 -50.76 45.13
N THR A 161 1.66 -51.97 44.84
CA THR A 161 1.51 -53.03 45.85
C THR A 161 2.46 -54.16 45.54
N LYS A 162 2.86 -54.92 46.58
CA LYS A 162 3.96 -55.91 46.54
C LYS A 162 3.72 -57.15 45.66
N LYS A 163 2.72 -57.11 44.77
CA LYS A 163 2.37 -58.18 43.82
C LYS A 163 2.46 -57.73 42.36
N ASP A 164 3.01 -56.55 42.08
CA ASP A 164 3.22 -56.11 40.69
C ASP A 164 4.33 -56.96 40.02
N PRO A 165 4.04 -57.65 38.90
CA PRO A 165 4.95 -58.59 38.24
C PRO A 165 6.05 -57.95 37.38
N MET A 166 6.31 -56.63 37.52
CA MET A 166 7.39 -55.94 36.79
C MET A 166 8.77 -56.05 37.48
N TRP A 167 8.98 -57.05 38.34
CA TRP A 167 10.24 -57.28 39.08
C TRP A 167 10.70 -58.75 39.08
N GLU A 168 10.34 -59.54 38.06
CA GLU A 168 11.09 -60.75 37.69
C GLU A 168 11.82 -60.54 36.37
#